data_AF-A0A3C0JJV8-F1
#
_entry.id   AF-A0A3C0JJV8-F1
#
_cell.length_a   1.000
_cell.length_b   1.000
_cell.length_c   1.000
_cell.angle_alpha   90.00
_cell.angle_beta   90.00
_cell.angle_gamma   90.00
#
_symmetry.space_group_name_H-M   'P 1'
#
loop_
_entity.id
_entity.type
_entity.pdbx_description
1 polymer ?
#
loop_
_entity_poly.entity_id
_entity_poly.type
_entity_poly.pdbx_seq_one_letter_code
_entity_poly.pdbx_strand_id
1 'polypeptide(L)'
;MVVRRNTSLFLSHHTVWLPKWWVALLITIIAVSLLWIGLKNMSSYLAVSEPKHGNYLVVDGWLNKNNLKQALDIFRHPDNRYTYLITIGGPDILNQNIEALTYAEQSAKFFRSNGVDEKKIIIISTPHSAQDRTYLSAVKLREWFYKEEKQNSVIDVFTSAVHARRTLFLYNLAFRSKINIGVYAAEPVNFSLKTWWKTSQGAKTTVTEFLAYLWTILFFSPGEYGSHQERWGVEKSAR
;
A
#
# COMPACT_ATOMS: atom_id res chain seq x y z
N MET A 1 -44.23 -56.23 -14.84
CA MET A 1 -42.87 -55.94 -14.34
C MET A 1 -42.48 -54.55 -14.83
N VAL A 2 -42.56 -53.54 -13.96
CA VAL A 2 -42.34 -52.14 -14.30
C VAL A 2 -40.82 -51.88 -14.30
N VAL A 3 -40.23 -51.66 -15.47
CA VAL A 3 -38.84 -51.22 -15.55
C VAL A 3 -38.81 -49.71 -15.30
N ARG A 4 -38.20 -49.35 -14.17
CA ARG A 4 -38.03 -47.98 -13.65
C ARG A 4 -37.47 -47.02 -14.70
N ARG A 5 -38.10 -45.83 -14.79
CA ARG A 5 -37.47 -44.62 -15.34
C ARG A 5 -36.23 -44.29 -14.50
N ASN A 6 -35.06 -44.32 -15.12
CA ASN A 6 -33.83 -43.84 -14.53
C ASN A 6 -33.72 -42.33 -14.84
N THR A 7 -34.35 -41.49 -14.02
CA THR A 7 -34.11 -40.04 -14.07
C THR A 7 -32.88 -39.72 -13.23
N SER A 8 -31.74 -39.49 -13.90
CA SER A 8 -30.55 -38.89 -13.31
C SER A 8 -30.92 -37.51 -12.76
N LEU A 9 -30.99 -37.37 -11.43
CA LEU A 9 -31.26 -36.10 -10.73
C LEU A 9 -30.07 -35.13 -10.76
N PHE A 10 -28.89 -35.55 -11.25
CA PHE A 10 -27.63 -34.81 -11.08
C PHE A 10 -26.87 -34.48 -12.36
N LEU A 11 -27.25 -35.05 -13.51
CA LEU A 11 -26.54 -34.81 -14.78
C LEU A 11 -27.55 -34.50 -15.89
N SER A 12 -27.53 -33.26 -16.37
CA SER A 12 -28.17 -32.81 -17.60
C SER A 12 -27.16 -32.87 -18.75
N HIS A 13 -27.56 -33.44 -19.89
CA HIS A 13 -26.75 -33.45 -21.09
C HIS A 13 -26.90 -32.11 -21.83
N HIS A 14 -25.82 -31.34 -21.92
CA HIS A 14 -25.76 -30.10 -22.70
C HIS A 14 -24.82 -30.28 -23.89
N THR A 15 -25.29 -29.99 -25.10
CA THR A 15 -24.44 -29.93 -26.30
C THR A 15 -23.83 -28.54 -26.43
N VAL A 16 -22.52 -28.44 -26.21
CA VAL A 16 -21.76 -27.18 -26.34
C VAL A 16 -20.88 -27.27 -27.58
N TRP A 17 -20.94 -26.26 -28.44
CA TRP A 17 -20.02 -26.14 -29.56
C TRP A 17 -18.61 -25.82 -29.03
N LEU A 18 -17.69 -26.76 -29.17
CA LEU A 18 -16.30 -26.53 -28.79
C LEU A 18 -15.52 -25.92 -29.96
N PRO A 19 -14.60 -24.98 -29.68
CA PRO A 19 -13.69 -24.47 -30.69
C PRO A 19 -12.89 -25.61 -31.32
N LYS A 20 -12.56 -25.48 -32.61
CA LYS A 20 -11.60 -26.40 -33.26
C LYS A 20 -10.28 -26.39 -32.47
N TRP A 21 -9.56 -27.50 -32.45
CA TRP A 21 -8.34 -27.65 -31.63
C TRP A 21 -7.31 -26.52 -31.83
N TRP A 22 -7.18 -25.99 -33.06
CA TRP A 22 -6.30 -24.87 -33.36
C TRP A 22 -6.78 -23.53 -32.78
N VAL A 23 -8.10 -23.32 -32.69
CA VAL A 23 -8.70 -22.15 -32.01
C VAL A 23 -8.46 -22.25 -30.51
N ALA A 24 -8.67 -23.43 -29.91
CA ALA A 24 -8.40 -23.67 -28.49
C ALA A 24 -6.91 -23.44 -28.15
N LEU A 25 -6.01 -23.91 -29.02
CA LEU A 25 -4.56 -23.67 -28.89
C LEU A 25 -4.23 -22.18 -28.98
N LEU A 26 -4.80 -21.46 -29.95
CA LEU A 26 -4.60 -20.02 -30.11
C LEU A 26 -5.08 -19.25 -28.87
N ILE A 27 -6.28 -19.54 -28.37
CA ILE A 27 -6.82 -18.94 -27.14
C ILE A 27 -5.88 -19.21 -25.96
N THR A 28 -5.39 -20.44 -25.83
CA THR A 28 -4.46 -20.81 -24.76
C THR A 28 -3.15 -20.03 -24.85
N ILE A 29 -2.55 -19.91 -26.04
CA ILE A 29 -1.31 -19.14 -26.25
C ILE A 29 -1.52 -17.67 -25.90
N ILE A 30 -2.64 -17.08 -26.31
CA ILE A 30 -2.99 -15.69 -25.98
C ILE A 30 -3.15 -15.54 -24.47
N ALA A 31 -3.89 -16.43 -23.81
CA ALA A 31 -4.10 -16.40 -22.37
C ALA A 31 -2.77 -16.50 -21.59
N VAL A 32 -1.89 -17.43 -21.97
CA VAL A 32 -0.56 -17.60 -21.34
C VAL A 32 0.31 -16.37 -21.56
N SER A 33 0.27 -15.80 -22.77
CA SER A 33 1.06 -14.60 -23.10
C SER A 33 0.59 -13.38 -22.32
N LEU A 34 -0.73 -13.16 -22.20
CA LEU A 34 -1.31 -12.10 -21.38
C LEU A 34 -0.97 -12.28 -19.90
N LEU A 35 -1.11 -13.51 -19.38
CA LEU A 35 -0.73 -13.83 -18.00
C LEU A 35 0.76 -13.52 -17.76
N TRP A 36 1.63 -13.94 -18.68
CA TRP A 36 3.06 -13.70 -18.59
C TRP A 36 3.41 -12.21 -18.61
N ILE A 37 2.78 -11.43 -19.51
CA ILE A 37 2.96 -9.97 -19.57
C ILE A 37 2.45 -9.31 -18.27
N GLY A 38 1.29 -9.74 -17.76
CA GLY A 38 0.74 -9.25 -16.51
C GLY A 38 1.67 -9.51 -15.32
N LEU A 39 2.16 -10.74 -15.19
CA LEU A 39 3.12 -11.12 -14.17
C LEU A 39 4.41 -10.29 -14.29
N LYS A 40 4.96 -10.16 -15.50
CA LYS A 40 6.20 -9.38 -15.71
C LYS A 40 6.08 -7.95 -15.20
N ASN A 41 4.93 -7.31 -15.41
CA ASN A 41 4.70 -5.91 -15.04
C ASN A 41 4.11 -5.73 -13.63
N MET A 42 3.83 -6.80 -12.89
CA MET A 42 3.13 -6.73 -11.60
C MET A 42 3.85 -5.85 -10.57
N SER A 43 5.18 -5.98 -10.44
CA SER A 43 5.96 -5.17 -9.50
C SER A 43 5.99 -3.70 -9.89
N SER A 44 6.16 -3.37 -11.17
CA SER A 44 6.17 -2.00 -11.68
C SER A 44 4.79 -1.36 -11.61
N TYR A 45 3.73 -2.14 -11.83
CA TYR A 45 2.36 -1.70 -11.58
C TYR A 45 2.19 -1.30 -10.11
N LEU A 46 2.61 -2.15 -9.17
CA LEU A 46 2.50 -1.89 -7.73
C LEU A 46 3.41 -0.74 -7.25
N ALA A 47 4.63 -0.65 -7.78
CA ALA A 47 5.63 0.36 -7.47
C ALA A 47 5.43 1.66 -8.25
N VAL A 48 4.22 2.20 -8.19
CA VAL A 48 3.86 3.46 -8.83
C VAL A 48 4.56 4.65 -8.16
N SER A 49 5.11 5.56 -8.96
CA SER A 49 5.62 6.85 -8.48
C SER A 49 4.96 7.97 -9.29
N GLU A 50 4.08 8.72 -8.64
CA GLU A 50 3.28 9.79 -9.25
C GLU A 50 3.21 10.99 -8.29
N PRO A 51 4.35 11.66 -8.03
CA PRO A 51 4.39 12.77 -7.09
C PRO A 51 3.60 14.00 -7.58
N LYS A 52 3.08 14.79 -6.64
CA LYS A 52 2.39 16.06 -6.84
C LYS A 52 3.24 17.27 -6.48
N HIS A 53 4.43 17.04 -5.93
CA HIS A 53 5.43 18.06 -5.60
C HIS A 53 4.89 19.14 -4.66
N GLY A 54 4.32 18.70 -3.54
CA GLY A 54 3.79 19.56 -2.49
C GLY A 54 4.85 20.13 -1.55
N ASN A 55 4.40 20.70 -0.43
CA ASN A 55 5.28 21.24 0.61
C ASN A 55 5.64 20.21 1.69
N TYR A 56 4.90 19.10 1.73
CA TYR A 56 5.01 18.05 2.73
C TYR A 56 5.45 16.74 2.08
N LEU A 57 6.60 16.22 2.49
CA LEU A 57 7.00 14.85 2.21
C LEU A 57 6.65 13.99 3.43
N VAL A 58 5.66 13.12 3.28
CA VAL A 58 5.27 12.16 4.30
C VAL A 58 6.08 10.90 4.09
N VAL A 59 6.74 10.39 5.13
CA VAL A 59 7.57 9.19 5.06
C VAL A 59 6.98 8.13 5.98
N ASP A 60 6.66 6.97 5.41
CA ASP A 60 6.31 5.79 6.19
C ASP A 60 7.48 5.43 7.13
N GLY A 61 7.23 5.40 8.42
CA GLY A 61 8.28 5.30 9.44
C GLY A 61 8.89 3.91 9.57
N TRP A 62 8.21 2.88 9.06
CA TRP A 62 8.65 1.48 9.16
C TRP A 62 9.73 1.09 8.14
N LEU A 63 10.11 2.04 7.27
CA LEU A 63 11.10 1.82 6.22
C LEU A 63 12.50 1.52 6.79
N ASN A 64 13.24 0.67 6.08
CA ASN A 64 14.64 0.42 6.40
C ASN A 64 15.51 1.66 6.10
N LYS A 65 16.73 1.68 6.65
CA LYS A 65 17.68 2.80 6.50
C LYS A 65 17.98 3.18 5.05
N ASN A 66 18.05 2.21 4.13
CA ASN A 66 18.32 2.50 2.71
C ASN A 66 17.15 3.24 2.06
N ASN A 67 15.91 2.86 2.39
CA ASN A 67 14.73 3.57 1.90
C ASN A 67 14.56 4.94 2.59
N LEU A 68 14.87 5.05 3.88
CA LEU A 68 14.89 6.36 4.56
C LEU A 68 15.95 7.29 3.94
N LYS A 69 17.10 6.76 3.52
CA LYS A 69 18.10 7.55 2.78
C LYS A 69 17.55 8.05 1.43
N GLN A 70 16.85 7.21 0.68
CA GLN A 70 16.20 7.66 -0.56
C GLN A 70 15.17 8.76 -0.32
N ALA A 71 14.37 8.65 0.76
CA ALA A 71 13.44 9.71 1.16
C ALA A 71 14.18 11.02 1.50
N LEU A 72 15.33 10.91 2.18
CA LEU A 72 16.18 12.06 2.50
C LEU A 72 16.77 12.71 1.25
N ASP A 73 17.20 11.91 0.29
CA ASP A 73 17.73 12.40 -1.00
C ASP A 73 16.63 13.14 -1.77
N ILE A 74 15.40 12.59 -1.79
CA ILE A 74 14.23 13.27 -2.36
C ILE A 74 13.94 14.58 -1.63
N PHE A 75 13.96 14.59 -0.30
CA PHE A 75 13.70 15.79 0.52
C PHE A 75 14.74 16.88 0.34
N ARG A 76 16.00 16.52 0.05
CA ARG A 76 17.11 17.47 -0.14
C ARG A 76 17.33 17.90 -1.59
N HIS A 77 16.71 17.22 -2.55
CA HIS A 77 16.91 17.52 -3.95
C HIS A 77 16.62 19.00 -4.27
N PRO A 78 17.54 19.74 -4.90
CA PRO A 78 17.40 21.20 -5.09
C PRO A 78 16.15 21.59 -5.88
N ASP A 79 15.66 20.70 -6.75
CA ASP A 79 14.47 20.93 -7.58
C ASP A 79 13.14 20.66 -6.87
N ASN A 80 13.16 20.15 -5.63
CA ASN A 80 11.93 19.90 -4.88
C ASN A 80 11.49 21.17 -4.10
N ARG A 81 10.24 21.16 -3.60
CA ARG A 81 9.66 22.26 -2.80
C ARG A 81 9.31 21.84 -1.37
N TYR A 82 9.82 20.69 -0.92
CA TYR A 82 9.50 20.17 0.40
C TYR A 82 10.08 21.06 1.49
N THR A 83 9.19 21.60 2.30
CA THR A 83 9.54 22.42 3.47
C THR A 83 9.53 21.58 4.74
N TYR A 84 8.62 20.61 4.80
CA TYR A 84 8.40 19.75 5.96
C TYR A 84 8.54 18.27 5.58
N LEU A 85 9.19 17.54 6.46
CA LEU A 85 9.29 16.09 6.43
C LEU A 85 8.43 15.53 7.56
N ILE A 86 7.36 14.83 7.22
CA ILE A 86 6.48 14.20 8.19
C ILE A 86 6.89 12.73 8.31
N THR A 87 7.23 12.27 9.51
CA THR A 87 7.39 10.84 9.76
C THR A 87 6.14 10.28 10.41
N ILE A 88 5.65 9.14 9.90
CA ILE A 88 4.38 8.58 10.37
C ILE A 88 4.46 7.08 10.60
N GLY A 89 3.86 6.58 11.67
CA GLY A 89 3.90 5.15 11.97
C GLY A 89 3.51 4.80 13.39
N GLY A 90 3.15 3.54 13.60
CA GLY A 90 2.69 3.02 14.88
C GLY A 90 3.82 2.51 15.79
N PRO A 91 3.47 1.87 16.92
CA PRO A 91 4.44 1.22 17.79
C PRO A 91 5.19 0.10 17.05
N ASP A 92 6.47 -0.05 17.36
CA ASP A 92 7.29 -1.14 16.85
C ASP A 92 7.02 -2.42 17.65
N ILE A 93 5.93 -3.11 17.32
CA ILE A 93 5.45 -4.31 18.02
C ILE A 93 6.46 -5.47 18.01
N LEU A 94 7.47 -5.43 17.15
CA LEU A 94 8.52 -6.46 17.09
C LEU A 94 9.62 -6.23 18.14
N ASN A 95 9.81 -4.99 18.57
CA ASN A 95 10.76 -4.61 19.61
C ASN A 95 9.99 -4.30 20.90
N GLN A 96 9.79 -5.31 21.74
CA GLN A 96 9.06 -5.24 23.02
C GLN A 96 9.78 -4.46 24.15
N ASN A 97 10.61 -3.47 23.80
CA ASN A 97 11.30 -2.65 24.81
C ASN A 97 10.37 -1.57 25.36
N ILE A 98 10.45 -1.33 26.67
CA ILE A 98 9.58 -0.39 27.41
C ILE A 98 9.89 1.08 27.05
N GLU A 99 11.05 1.35 26.41
CA GLU A 99 11.44 2.65 25.83
C GLU A 99 11.27 2.69 24.29
N ALA A 100 10.51 1.76 23.70
CA ALA A 100 10.45 1.60 22.24
C ALA A 100 9.77 2.79 21.55
N LEU A 101 10.60 3.62 20.92
CA LEU A 101 10.17 4.61 19.93
C LEU A 101 9.26 3.96 18.88
N THR A 102 8.17 4.63 18.55
CA THR A 102 7.31 4.31 17.40
C THR A 102 8.12 4.37 16.10
N TYR A 103 7.62 3.72 15.04
CA TYR A 103 8.23 3.84 13.71
C TYR A 103 8.36 5.30 13.25
N ALA A 104 7.41 6.17 13.61
CA ALA A 104 7.49 7.60 13.34
C ALA A 104 8.70 8.25 14.04
N GLU A 105 8.92 7.95 15.31
CA GLU A 105 10.01 8.50 16.10
C GLU A 105 11.37 7.91 15.71
N GLN A 106 11.44 6.62 15.37
CA GLN A 106 12.66 5.97 14.90
C GLN A 106 13.15 6.58 13.57
N SER A 107 12.24 6.77 12.62
CA SER A 107 12.56 7.43 11.35
C SER A 107 12.88 8.92 11.54
N ALA A 108 12.20 9.64 12.43
CA ALA A 108 12.54 11.01 12.77
C ALA A 108 13.96 11.12 13.35
N LYS A 109 14.33 10.21 14.27
CA LYS A 109 15.68 10.11 14.81
C LYS A 109 16.71 9.89 13.69
N PHE A 110 16.40 9.02 12.72
CA PHE A 110 17.25 8.84 11.54
C PHE A 110 17.44 10.17 10.78
N PHE A 111 16.37 10.89 10.45
CA PHE A 111 16.48 12.15 9.69
C PHE A 111 17.24 13.23 10.45
N ARG A 112 16.99 13.37 11.76
CA ARG A 112 17.73 14.29 12.64
C ARG A 112 19.22 13.95 12.67
N SER A 113 19.58 12.68 12.90
CA SER A 113 20.97 12.23 12.90
C SER A 113 21.66 12.38 11.54
N ASN A 114 20.90 12.50 10.45
CA ASN A 114 21.42 12.75 9.11
C ASN A 114 21.36 14.23 8.71
N GLY A 115 21.07 15.16 9.64
CA GLY A 115 21.19 16.60 9.45
C GLY A 115 19.95 17.29 8.88
N VAL A 116 18.76 16.73 9.05
CA VAL A 116 17.50 17.47 8.83
C VAL A 116 17.24 18.33 10.06
N ASP A 117 16.97 19.62 9.86
CA ASP A 117 16.62 20.56 10.93
C ASP A 117 15.35 20.08 11.65
N GLU A 118 15.41 20.03 12.98
CA GLU A 118 14.29 19.61 13.84
C GLU A 118 13.00 20.38 13.53
N LYS A 119 13.10 21.67 13.21
CA LYS A 119 11.95 22.51 12.90
C LYS A 119 11.22 22.11 11.61
N LYS A 120 11.88 21.31 10.77
CA LYS A 120 11.30 20.77 9.52
C LYS A 120 10.72 19.38 9.71
N ILE A 121 11.01 18.70 10.82
CA ILE A 121 10.52 17.35 11.09
C ILE A 121 9.23 17.42 11.89
N ILE A 122 8.20 16.73 11.41
CA ILE A 122 6.91 16.62 12.10
C ILE A 122 6.68 15.14 12.35
N ILE A 123 6.53 14.77 13.63
CA ILE A 123 6.40 13.37 14.05
C ILE A 123 4.92 13.09 14.31
N ILE A 124 4.35 12.14 13.57
CA ILE A 124 2.96 11.69 13.75
C ILE A 124 2.96 10.23 14.17
N SER A 125 2.97 9.99 15.47
CA SER A 125 2.83 8.65 16.03
C SER A 125 1.38 8.18 15.92
N THR A 126 1.17 6.97 15.41
CA THR A 126 -0.15 6.33 15.36
C THR A 126 -0.28 5.32 16.49
N PRO A 127 -1.49 5.09 17.03
CA PRO A 127 -1.68 4.08 18.06
C PRO A 127 -1.65 2.66 17.44
N HIS A 128 -1.46 1.64 18.28
CA HIS A 128 -1.66 0.25 17.85
C HIS A 128 -3.12 0.04 17.42
N SER A 129 -3.36 -0.67 16.32
CA SER A 129 -4.71 -0.86 15.79
C SER A 129 -4.91 -2.21 15.13
N ALA A 130 -6.13 -2.74 15.25
CA ALA A 130 -6.62 -3.89 14.50
C ALA A 130 -7.08 -3.51 13.07
N GLN A 131 -7.24 -2.21 12.80
CA GLN A 131 -7.51 -1.65 11.47
C GLN A 131 -6.25 -1.74 10.58
N ASP A 132 -6.40 -1.52 9.27
CA ASP A 132 -5.25 -1.32 8.39
C ASP A 132 -4.39 -0.15 8.89
N ARG A 133 -3.13 -0.45 9.21
CA ARG A 133 -2.17 0.49 9.81
C ARG A 133 -1.81 1.65 8.87
N THR A 134 -1.82 1.41 7.56
CA THR A 134 -1.55 2.43 6.54
C THR A 134 -2.74 3.39 6.44
N TYR A 135 -3.96 2.85 6.44
CA TYR A 135 -5.18 3.66 6.49
C TYR A 135 -5.23 4.52 7.75
N LEU A 136 -4.96 3.94 8.92
CA LEU A 136 -4.94 4.69 10.17
C LEU A 136 -3.87 5.78 10.17
N SER A 137 -2.70 5.53 9.57
CA SER A 137 -1.67 6.56 9.36
C SER A 137 -2.22 7.72 8.54
N ALA A 138 -2.88 7.44 7.42
CA ALA A 138 -3.52 8.48 6.61
C ALA A 138 -4.61 9.25 7.39
N VAL A 139 -5.43 8.58 8.20
CA VAL A 139 -6.43 9.23 9.07
C VAL A 139 -5.76 10.15 10.09
N LYS A 140 -4.68 9.71 10.72
CA LYS A 140 -3.94 10.51 11.73
C LYS A 140 -3.25 11.71 11.09
N LEU A 141 -2.68 11.55 9.90
CA LEU A 141 -2.16 12.66 9.12
C LEU A 141 -3.26 13.67 8.77
N ARG A 142 -4.42 13.18 8.34
CA ARG A 142 -5.58 14.04 8.05
C ARG A 142 -6.01 14.84 9.28
N GLU A 143 -6.16 14.19 10.42
CA GLU A 143 -6.50 14.85 11.70
C GLU A 143 -5.48 15.93 12.06
N TRP A 144 -4.19 15.66 11.86
CA TRP A 144 -3.14 16.65 12.06
C TRP A 144 -3.30 17.86 11.14
N PHE A 145 -3.55 17.65 9.83
CA PHE A 145 -3.82 18.77 8.91
C PHE A 145 -5.06 19.59 9.27
N TYR A 146 -6.12 18.96 9.80
CA TYR A 146 -7.29 19.70 10.30
C TYR A 146 -6.95 20.55 11.52
N LYS A 147 -6.22 19.98 12.48
CA LYS A 147 -5.79 20.68 13.71
C LYS A 147 -4.90 21.89 13.38
N GLU A 148 -4.10 21.77 12.35
CA GLU A 148 -3.15 22.79 11.92
C GLU A 148 -3.71 23.76 10.88
N GLU A 149 -5.01 23.68 10.56
CA GLU A 149 -5.70 24.53 9.59
C GLU A 149 -5.04 24.51 8.18
N LYS A 150 -4.57 23.33 7.77
CA LYS A 150 -3.80 23.08 6.54
C LYS A 150 -4.50 22.11 5.58
N GLN A 151 -5.83 22.17 5.52
CA GLN A 151 -6.66 21.21 4.79
C GLN A 151 -6.51 21.26 3.26
N ASN A 152 -5.88 22.31 2.70
CA ASN A 152 -5.62 22.45 1.26
C ASN A 152 -4.18 22.03 0.87
N SER A 153 -3.47 21.34 1.77
CA SER A 153 -2.09 20.93 1.52
C SER A 153 -1.97 19.89 0.41
N VAL A 154 -0.95 20.04 -0.43
CA VAL A 154 -0.50 18.99 -1.35
C VAL A 154 0.58 18.20 -0.64
N ILE A 155 0.45 16.87 -0.68
CA ILE A 155 1.37 15.97 -0.01
C ILE A 155 1.91 14.92 -0.97
N ASP A 156 3.11 14.45 -0.70
CA ASP A 156 3.71 13.28 -1.34
C ASP A 156 4.11 12.26 -0.28
N VAL A 157 3.68 11.01 -0.47
CA VAL A 157 4.00 9.92 0.46
C VAL A 157 5.16 9.10 -0.09
N PHE A 158 6.26 9.03 0.63
CA PHE A 158 7.38 8.13 0.35
C PHE A 158 7.18 6.82 1.11
N THR A 159 7.13 5.71 0.38
CA THR A 159 6.94 4.38 0.93
C THR A 159 7.74 3.32 0.19
N SER A 160 7.70 2.07 0.64
CA SER A 160 8.44 0.98 0.02
C SER A 160 7.92 0.67 -1.38
N ALA A 161 8.81 0.24 -2.27
CA ALA A 161 8.59 -0.10 -3.67
C ALA A 161 7.14 -0.50 -4.02
N VAL A 162 6.81 -1.79 -3.94
CA VAL A 162 5.52 -2.33 -4.35
C VAL A 162 4.35 -1.91 -3.44
N HIS A 163 4.61 -1.33 -2.27
CA HIS A 163 3.55 -0.88 -1.37
C HIS A 163 2.88 0.42 -1.85
N ALA A 164 3.57 1.19 -2.70
CA ALA A 164 3.15 2.52 -3.13
C ALA A 164 1.71 2.60 -3.66
N ARG A 165 1.26 1.64 -4.48
CA ARG A 165 -0.10 1.67 -5.02
C ARG A 165 -1.16 1.49 -3.93
N ARG A 166 -0.94 0.59 -2.96
CA ARG A 166 -1.87 0.39 -1.84
C ARG A 166 -1.87 1.61 -0.92
N THR A 167 -0.70 2.18 -0.64
CA THR A 167 -0.57 3.43 0.13
C THR A 167 -1.35 4.56 -0.53
N LEU A 168 -1.16 4.80 -1.83
CA LEU A 168 -1.87 5.85 -2.56
C LEU A 168 -3.40 5.65 -2.50
N PHE A 169 -3.87 4.41 -2.67
CA PHE A 169 -5.29 4.09 -2.55
C PHE A 169 -5.84 4.41 -1.14
N LEU A 170 -5.17 3.93 -0.09
CA LEU A 170 -5.63 4.10 1.30
C LEU A 170 -5.57 5.56 1.76
N TYR A 171 -4.55 6.31 1.33
CA TYR A 171 -4.46 7.74 1.62
C TYR A 171 -5.58 8.51 0.91
N ASN A 172 -5.85 8.24 -0.37
CA ASN A 172 -6.99 8.85 -1.05
C ASN A 172 -8.32 8.50 -0.38
N LEU A 173 -8.49 7.25 0.06
CA LEU A 173 -9.68 6.81 0.79
C LEU A 173 -9.86 7.58 2.11
N ALA A 174 -8.80 7.69 2.93
CA ALA A 174 -8.83 8.39 4.21
C ALA A 174 -9.11 9.89 4.05
N PHE A 175 -8.51 10.53 3.05
CA PHE A 175 -8.74 11.94 2.76
C PHE A 175 -10.01 12.19 1.95
N ARG A 176 -10.73 11.14 1.53
CA ARG A 176 -11.88 11.22 0.60
C ARG A 176 -11.56 12.02 -0.66
N SER A 177 -10.33 11.89 -1.16
CA SER A 177 -9.80 12.63 -2.31
C SER A 177 -9.97 14.16 -2.21
N LYS A 178 -10.04 14.72 -0.98
CA LYS A 178 -10.18 16.16 -0.76
C LYS A 178 -8.91 16.97 -1.00
N ILE A 179 -7.76 16.31 -1.04
CA ILE A 179 -6.45 16.93 -1.29
C ILE A 179 -5.71 16.18 -2.39
N ASN A 180 -4.71 16.84 -2.99
CA ASN A 180 -3.81 16.20 -3.93
C ASN A 180 -2.76 15.39 -3.18
N ILE A 181 -2.77 14.08 -3.42
CA ILE A 181 -1.86 13.12 -2.79
C ILE A 181 -1.05 12.45 -3.90
N GLY A 182 0.26 12.61 -3.85
CA GLY A 182 1.20 11.85 -4.67
C GLY A 182 1.91 10.78 -3.85
N VAL A 183 2.69 9.96 -4.55
CA VAL A 183 3.46 8.88 -3.93
C VAL A 183 4.81 8.72 -4.62
N TYR A 184 5.84 8.39 -3.84
CA TYR A 184 7.10 7.85 -4.31
C TYR A 184 7.23 6.40 -3.85
N ALA A 185 7.48 5.52 -4.80
CA ALA A 185 7.94 4.16 -4.53
C ALA A 185 9.45 4.18 -4.34
N ALA A 186 9.93 3.68 -3.19
CA ALA A 186 11.35 3.48 -2.99
C ALA A 186 11.90 2.44 -3.99
N GLU A 187 13.13 2.65 -4.46
CA GLU A 187 13.84 1.65 -5.23
C GLU A 187 14.24 0.47 -4.32
N PRO A 188 13.87 -0.77 -4.69
CA PRO A 188 14.24 -1.96 -3.92
C PRO A 188 15.74 -2.22 -3.99
N VAL A 189 16.35 -2.53 -2.84
CA VAL A 189 17.82 -2.77 -2.76
C VAL A 189 18.20 -4.20 -3.14
N ASN A 190 17.33 -5.17 -2.84
CA ASN A 190 17.68 -6.60 -2.90
C ASN A 190 17.05 -7.34 -4.10
N PHE A 191 16.31 -6.63 -4.95
CA PHE A 191 15.73 -7.19 -6.17
C PHE A 191 15.46 -6.07 -7.17
N SER A 192 15.32 -6.41 -8.45
CA SER A 192 14.92 -5.47 -9.49
C SER A 192 13.42 -5.58 -9.76
N LEU A 193 12.72 -4.45 -9.87
CA LEU A 193 11.32 -4.43 -10.27
C LEU A 193 11.11 -5.15 -11.60
N LYS A 194 11.92 -4.88 -12.63
CA LYS A 194 11.76 -5.46 -13.98
C LYS A 194 11.93 -6.97 -14.04
N THR A 195 12.63 -7.56 -13.07
CA THR A 195 12.87 -9.01 -13.01
C THR A 195 12.58 -9.55 -11.61
N TRP A 196 11.51 -9.06 -10.99
CA TRP A 196 11.17 -9.31 -9.59
C TRP A 196 11.06 -10.80 -9.24
N TRP A 197 10.66 -11.64 -10.21
CA TRP A 197 10.52 -13.08 -10.04
C TRP A 197 11.85 -13.84 -10.00
N LYS A 198 12.99 -13.20 -10.31
CA LYS A 198 14.31 -13.86 -10.29
C LYS A 198 14.89 -14.06 -8.89
N THR A 199 14.34 -13.42 -7.86
CA THR A 199 14.80 -13.58 -6.48
C THR A 199 13.64 -13.96 -5.55
N SER A 200 13.93 -14.76 -4.52
CA SER A 200 12.93 -15.16 -3.51
C SER A 200 12.31 -13.94 -2.81
N GLN A 201 13.13 -12.93 -2.52
CA GLN A 201 12.65 -11.68 -1.90
C GLN A 201 11.71 -10.92 -2.84
N GLY A 202 12.11 -10.69 -4.10
CA GLY A 202 11.26 -9.99 -5.07
C GLY A 202 9.95 -10.72 -5.34
N ALA A 203 9.99 -12.06 -5.45
CA ALA A 203 8.81 -12.89 -5.64
C ALA A 203 7.84 -12.78 -4.46
N LYS A 204 8.33 -13.00 -3.22
CA LYS A 204 7.50 -12.90 -2.02
C LYS A 204 6.90 -11.51 -1.88
N THR A 205 7.74 -10.46 -1.87
CA THR A 205 7.32 -9.08 -1.69
C THR A 205 6.27 -8.65 -2.71
N THR A 206 6.46 -8.98 -3.99
CA THR A 206 5.53 -8.57 -5.05
C THR A 206 4.19 -9.32 -4.95
N VAL A 207 4.22 -10.65 -4.80
CA VAL A 207 3.00 -11.47 -4.75
C VAL A 207 2.18 -11.18 -3.50
N THR A 208 2.83 -11.09 -2.33
CA THR A 208 2.11 -10.80 -1.08
C THR A 208 1.47 -9.42 -1.13
N GLU A 209 2.18 -8.42 -1.69
CA GLU A 209 1.63 -7.07 -1.79
C GLU A 209 0.50 -6.98 -2.81
N PHE A 210 0.59 -7.71 -3.94
CA PHE A 210 -0.50 -7.79 -4.89
C PHE A 210 -1.78 -8.35 -4.25
N LEU A 211 -1.66 -9.47 -3.52
CA LEU A 211 -2.79 -10.08 -2.81
C LEU A 211 -3.33 -9.17 -1.70
N ALA A 212 -2.45 -8.51 -0.95
CA ALA A 212 -2.86 -7.55 0.08
C ALA A 212 -3.61 -6.35 -0.54
N TYR A 213 -3.15 -5.84 -1.67
CA TYR A 213 -3.80 -4.76 -2.41
C TYR A 213 -5.18 -5.19 -2.94
N LEU A 214 -5.29 -6.36 -3.55
CA LEU A 214 -6.58 -6.90 -3.97
C LEU A 214 -7.54 -7.07 -2.79
N TRP A 215 -7.06 -7.64 -1.68
CA TRP A 215 -7.88 -7.79 -0.47
C TRP A 215 -8.37 -6.43 0.03
N THR A 216 -7.49 -5.42 0.01
CA THR A 216 -7.82 -4.06 0.42
C THR A 216 -8.92 -3.46 -0.46
N ILE A 217 -8.81 -3.57 -1.78
CA ILE A 217 -9.83 -3.04 -2.69
C ILE A 217 -11.18 -3.75 -2.50
N LEU A 218 -11.16 -5.08 -2.33
CA LEU A 218 -12.38 -5.90 -2.35
C LEU A 218 -13.10 -5.98 -1.00
N PHE A 219 -12.37 -5.92 0.11
CA PHE A 219 -12.91 -6.28 1.43
C PHE A 219 -12.65 -5.26 2.53
N PHE A 220 -11.77 -4.27 2.33
CA PHE A 220 -11.51 -3.27 3.36
C PHE A 220 -12.58 -2.16 3.35
N SER A 221 -13.25 -1.96 4.48
CA SER A 221 -14.23 -0.89 4.68
C SER A 221 -13.88 -0.10 5.94
N PRO A 222 -13.49 1.19 5.82
CA PRO A 222 -12.96 1.96 6.93
C PRO A 222 -14.02 2.58 7.86
N GLY A 223 -15.21 1.99 8.03
CA GLY A 223 -16.26 2.60 8.87
C GLY A 223 -16.69 4.00 8.41
N GLU A 224 -17.49 4.68 9.25
CA GLU A 224 -17.97 6.03 8.92
C GLU A 224 -16.91 7.11 9.15
N TYR A 225 -16.83 8.09 8.25
CA TYR A 225 -15.84 9.16 8.32
C TYR A 225 -15.95 9.98 9.62
N GLY A 226 -14.84 10.13 10.33
CA GLY A 226 -14.74 10.79 11.62
C GLY A 226 -15.16 9.94 12.81
N SER A 227 -15.69 8.73 12.58
CA SER A 227 -16.23 7.88 13.64
C SER A 227 -15.14 7.14 14.44
N HIS A 228 -15.55 6.44 15.50
CA HIS A 228 -14.67 5.54 16.22
C HIS A 228 -14.20 4.39 15.30
N GLN A 229 -15.12 3.82 14.52
CA GLN A 229 -14.86 2.68 13.65
C GLN A 229 -13.85 3.00 12.54
N GLU A 230 -13.78 4.26 12.08
CA GLU A 230 -12.74 4.67 11.14
C GLU A 230 -11.33 4.56 11.69
N ARG A 231 -11.16 4.83 12.98
CA ARG A 231 -9.85 4.81 13.64
C ARG A 231 -9.48 3.41 14.10
N TRP A 232 -10.46 2.64 14.55
CA TRP A 232 -10.22 1.44 15.36
C TRP A 232 -10.79 0.16 14.75
N GLY A 233 -11.55 0.28 13.66
CA GLY A 233 -12.30 -0.82 13.06
C GLY A 233 -13.56 -1.14 13.85
N VAL A 234 -14.17 -2.28 13.54
CA VAL A 234 -15.35 -2.77 14.25
C VAL A 234 -14.93 -3.26 15.64
N GLU A 235 -15.60 -2.79 16.71
CA GLU A 235 -15.40 -3.35 18.04
C GLU A 235 -15.65 -4.86 18.02
N LYS A 236 -14.75 -5.65 18.63
CA LYS A 236 -14.88 -7.12 18.69
C LYS A 236 -16.05 -7.63 19.54
N SER A 237 -16.94 -6.76 20.02
CA SER A 237 -18.00 -7.05 21.01
C SER A 237 -19.39 -7.36 20.42
N ALA A 238 -19.49 -7.78 19.15
CA ALA A 238 -20.78 -8.14 18.54
C ALA A 238 -20.69 -9.33 17.58
N ARG A 239 -20.11 -10.45 18.04
CA ARG A 239 -20.32 -11.78 17.43
C ARG A 239 -20.55 -12.82 18.51
#